data_AF-A0A7Y2HGQ3-F1
#
_entry.id   AF-A0A7Y2HGQ3-F1
#
_cell.length_a   1.000
_cell.length_b   1.000
_cell.length_c   1.000
_cell.angle_alpha   90.00
_cell.angle_beta   90.00
_cell.angle_gamma   90.00
#
_symmetry.space_group_name_H-M   'P 1'
#
loop_
_entity.id
_entity.type
_entity.pdbx_description
1 polymer ?
#
loop_
_entity_poly.entity_id
_entity_poly.type
_entity_poly.pdbx_seq_one_letter_code
_entity_poly.pdbx_strand_id
1 'polypeptide(L)'
;MIKRLILLLILLPSMMYGQEESVMYTFDDCDGTDIGTLNATADVQGNPDCGCGVIGDALVMDGNNDRVNVPDTARMLFEDDYTVSFYFQSSNVSNTTDIFSFRTSCDVDSTLSIKYIPVSNSIRVEIAENFNNIIDLASPLRDNACWHHVTLTKFNLIYSLYIDGVLQDEVLAGRRVPFGRNAKIWIGNSPCLAFTEDRIIGKVDELEIRNTALSLNEVAASYVMPDRVITRDTTIFFGNTIQIETGPTCASSIQWNPDGDLDDATIADPTVTGTRSETYVVAFNDNNCVATDSVRVNVVDPNALQCEDLLLPKAFSPNQDNLNDIYRISNVFIIQDLISFEVFNRWGERVFITVNKDTGWDGSYNGQEVNPGMYIYKVKYTCENQEFVKLDNFTVLR
;
A
#
# COMPACT_ATOMS: atom_id res chain seq x y z
N MET A 1 58.02 21.13 28.59
CA MET A 1 56.79 20.85 29.35
C MET A 1 55.75 20.33 28.35
N ILE A 2 55.76 19.03 28.06
CA ILE A 2 54.97 18.40 26.99
C ILE A 2 53.70 17.83 27.64
N LYS A 3 52.54 18.45 27.38
CA LYS A 3 51.24 17.94 27.84
C LYS A 3 50.85 16.75 26.98
N ARG A 4 50.83 15.55 27.58
CA ARG A 4 50.21 14.35 27.00
C ARG A 4 48.69 14.52 27.03
N LEU A 5 48.07 14.55 25.85
CA LEU A 5 46.63 14.50 25.68
C LEU A 5 46.19 13.04 25.86
N ILE A 6 45.45 12.74 26.93
CA ILE A 6 44.86 11.42 27.16
C ILE A 6 43.56 11.38 26.33
N LEU A 7 43.55 10.58 25.27
CA LEU A 7 42.37 10.30 24.47
C LEU A 7 41.52 9.27 25.23
N LEU A 8 40.42 9.73 25.83
CA LEU A 8 39.45 8.88 26.51
C LEU A 8 38.60 8.20 25.44
N LEU A 9 38.83 6.90 25.19
CA LEU A 9 38.04 6.09 24.27
C LEU A 9 36.68 5.78 24.94
N ILE A 10 35.64 6.51 24.55
CA ILE A 10 34.26 6.23 24.99
C ILE A 10 33.76 5.05 24.15
N LEU A 11 33.78 3.84 24.74
CA LEU A 11 33.06 2.68 24.21
C LEU A 11 31.57 2.92 24.41
N LEU A 12 30.90 3.39 23.35
CA LEU A 12 29.45 3.34 23.25
C LEU A 12 29.02 1.86 23.19
N PRO A 13 28.07 1.41 24.01
CA PRO A 13 27.54 0.07 23.89
C PRO A 13 26.80 0.00 22.54
N SER A 14 27.35 -0.77 21.60
CA SER A 14 26.60 -1.21 20.43
C SER A 14 25.40 -1.99 20.95
N MET A 15 24.20 -1.42 20.81
CA MET A 15 22.98 -2.20 20.93
C MET A 15 23.10 -3.34 19.91
N MET A 16 23.26 -4.57 20.38
CA MET A 16 23.06 -5.73 19.54
C MET A 16 21.57 -5.79 19.24
N TYR A 17 21.14 -5.12 18.17
CA TYR A 17 19.93 -5.56 17.49
C TYR A 17 20.20 -6.99 17.05
N GLY A 18 19.31 -7.93 17.41
CA GLY A 18 19.32 -9.24 16.77
C GLY A 18 19.30 -9.02 15.26
N GLN A 19 20.15 -9.74 14.54
CA GLN A 19 20.15 -9.65 13.08
C GLN A 19 18.76 -10.10 12.60
N GLU A 20 18.10 -9.27 11.79
CA GLU A 20 16.85 -9.65 11.15
C GLU A 20 17.12 -10.89 10.29
N GLU A 21 16.33 -11.94 10.53
CA GLU A 21 16.40 -13.17 9.75
C GLU A 21 15.19 -13.28 8.84
N SER A 22 15.43 -13.59 7.58
CA SER A 22 14.39 -13.76 6.58
C SER A 22 14.76 -14.80 5.53
N VAL A 23 13.73 -15.31 4.87
CA VAL A 23 13.81 -15.88 3.52
C VAL A 23 13.02 -14.99 2.58
N MET A 24 13.54 -14.80 1.38
CA MET A 24 12.89 -14.05 0.31
C MET A 24 13.05 -14.81 -1.00
N TYR A 25 11.93 -15.17 -1.61
CA TYR A 25 11.86 -15.87 -2.88
C TYR A 25 11.14 -14.97 -3.87
N THR A 26 11.89 -14.33 -4.76
CA THR A 26 11.30 -13.49 -5.82
C THR A 26 10.64 -14.33 -6.90
N PHE A 27 11.05 -15.61 -7.03
CA PHE A 27 10.61 -16.50 -8.10
C PHE A 27 10.97 -16.07 -9.52
N ASP A 28 11.90 -15.12 -9.64
CA ASP A 28 12.58 -14.82 -10.90
C ASP A 28 13.22 -16.08 -11.50
N ASP A 29 13.20 -16.21 -12.82
CA ASP A 29 13.64 -17.41 -13.55
C ASP A 29 12.91 -18.71 -13.10
N CYS A 30 11.80 -18.59 -12.37
CA CYS A 30 11.00 -19.66 -11.81
C CYS A 30 11.73 -20.64 -10.90
N ASP A 31 12.67 -20.11 -10.12
CA ASP A 31 13.39 -20.86 -9.10
C ASP A 31 13.04 -20.43 -7.68
N GLY A 32 13.46 -21.22 -6.71
CA GLY A 32 13.23 -20.95 -5.28
C GLY A 32 14.43 -20.32 -4.59
N THR A 33 15.29 -19.58 -5.30
CA THR A 33 16.51 -19.01 -4.72
C THR A 33 16.18 -18.07 -3.58
N ASP A 34 16.77 -18.32 -2.40
CA ASP A 34 16.63 -17.42 -1.26
C ASP A 34 17.61 -16.26 -1.39
N ILE A 35 17.09 -15.05 -1.55
CA ILE A 35 17.86 -13.80 -1.53
C ILE A 35 17.83 -13.11 -0.16
N GLY A 36 17.16 -13.73 0.83
CA GLY A 36 17.12 -13.30 2.22
C GLY A 36 18.41 -13.64 2.97
N THR A 37 18.34 -13.68 4.29
CA THR A 37 19.53 -13.85 5.13
C THR A 37 19.85 -15.30 5.46
N LEU A 38 18.88 -16.22 5.33
CA LEU A 38 19.02 -17.61 5.78
C LEU A 38 19.72 -18.52 4.75
N ASN A 39 19.85 -18.10 3.48
CA ASN A 39 20.35 -18.92 2.38
C ASN A 39 19.61 -20.28 2.29
N ALA A 40 18.30 -20.26 2.50
CA ALA A 40 17.43 -21.41 2.54
C ALA A 40 16.63 -21.51 1.23
N THR A 41 17.31 -21.83 0.12
CA THR A 41 16.68 -22.04 -1.20
C THR A 41 15.53 -23.05 -1.12
N ALA A 42 14.35 -22.63 -1.55
CA ALA A 42 13.16 -23.46 -1.62
C ALA A 42 13.22 -24.46 -2.78
N ASP A 43 12.54 -25.59 -2.59
CA ASP A 43 12.43 -26.64 -3.59
C ASP A 43 11.11 -26.48 -4.35
N VAL A 44 11.22 -25.94 -5.57
CA VAL A 44 10.11 -25.76 -6.51
C VAL A 44 9.87 -27.08 -7.24
N GLN A 45 8.66 -27.63 -7.10
CA GLN A 45 8.27 -28.94 -7.61
C GLN A 45 7.07 -28.83 -8.55
N GLY A 46 6.92 -29.79 -9.45
CA GLY A 46 5.81 -29.85 -10.42
C GLY A 46 6.18 -29.37 -11.82
N ASN A 47 7.25 -28.57 -11.91
CA ASN A 47 7.65 -27.78 -13.07
C ASN A 47 6.62 -26.69 -13.41
N PRO A 48 6.36 -25.76 -12.47
CA PRO A 48 5.52 -24.60 -12.77
C PRO A 48 6.07 -23.84 -13.97
N ASP A 49 5.15 -23.31 -14.78
CA ASP A 49 5.51 -22.44 -15.89
C ASP A 49 6.02 -21.08 -15.36
N CYS A 50 6.75 -20.36 -16.20
CA CYS A 50 7.21 -19.00 -15.91
C CYS A 50 6.39 -17.96 -16.63
N GLY A 51 5.96 -16.95 -15.90
CA GLY A 51 5.18 -15.85 -16.43
C GLY A 51 5.51 -14.54 -15.76
N CYS A 52 5.17 -13.43 -16.42
CA CYS A 52 5.41 -12.10 -15.88
C CYS A 52 4.70 -11.93 -14.51
N GLY A 53 5.49 -11.50 -13.53
CA GLY A 53 5.12 -11.27 -12.13
C GLY A 53 4.88 -9.80 -11.79
N VAL A 54 4.66 -9.52 -10.51
CA VAL A 54 4.57 -8.16 -9.96
C VAL A 54 5.90 -7.45 -10.13
N ILE A 55 7.01 -8.15 -9.89
CA ILE A 55 8.37 -7.74 -10.25
C ILE A 55 9.00 -8.94 -10.95
N GLY A 56 9.59 -8.73 -12.13
CA GLY A 56 10.27 -9.81 -12.85
C GLY A 56 9.32 -10.96 -13.23
N ASP A 57 9.69 -12.19 -12.86
CA ASP A 57 8.91 -13.39 -13.16
C ASP A 57 8.23 -13.95 -11.91
N ALA A 58 7.07 -14.58 -12.10
CA ALA A 58 6.31 -15.29 -11.08
C ALA A 58 6.14 -16.77 -11.46
N LEU A 59 5.94 -17.61 -10.44
CA LEU A 59 5.53 -19.00 -10.66
C LEU A 59 4.09 -19.04 -11.16
N VAL A 60 3.88 -19.65 -12.33
CA VAL A 60 2.54 -19.96 -12.87
C VAL A 60 2.16 -21.37 -12.43
N MET A 61 1.15 -21.45 -11.57
CA MET A 61 0.67 -22.66 -10.92
C MET A 61 -0.51 -23.26 -11.68
N ASP A 62 -0.41 -24.53 -12.05
CA ASP A 62 -1.37 -25.22 -12.92
C ASP A 62 -2.56 -25.89 -12.20
N GLY A 63 -2.54 -25.92 -10.86
CA GLY A 63 -3.56 -26.56 -10.03
C GLY A 63 -3.45 -28.10 -9.90
N ASN A 64 -2.39 -28.73 -10.41
CA ASN A 64 -2.24 -30.20 -10.38
C ASN A 64 -1.14 -30.66 -9.43
N ASN A 65 0.10 -30.24 -9.68
CA ASN A 65 1.28 -30.74 -8.99
C ASN A 65 2.31 -29.67 -8.64
N ASP A 66 2.13 -28.45 -9.14
CA ASP A 66 2.99 -27.31 -8.84
C ASP A 66 2.91 -26.92 -7.37
N ARG A 67 4.09 -26.76 -6.75
CA ARG A 67 4.22 -26.43 -5.33
C ARG A 67 5.63 -25.98 -4.98
N VAL A 68 5.74 -25.19 -3.93
CA VAL A 68 7.03 -24.77 -3.35
C VAL A 68 7.18 -25.32 -1.95
N ASN A 69 8.27 -26.03 -1.69
CA ASN A 69 8.63 -26.51 -0.36
C ASN A 69 9.68 -25.59 0.25
N VAL A 70 9.30 -24.81 1.25
CA VAL A 70 10.24 -23.94 1.97
C VAL A 70 11.05 -24.78 2.96
N PRO A 71 12.38 -24.62 3.05
CA PRO A 71 13.23 -25.51 3.86
C PRO A 71 12.95 -25.43 5.36
N ASP A 72 13.26 -26.51 6.07
CA ASP A 72 13.03 -26.63 7.51
C ASP A 72 13.76 -25.57 8.35
N THR A 73 14.85 -25.00 7.84
CA THR A 73 15.58 -23.91 8.48
C THR A 73 14.71 -22.66 8.65
N ALA A 74 13.82 -22.36 7.70
CA ALA A 74 12.94 -21.19 7.78
C ALA A 74 11.85 -21.32 8.87
N ARG A 75 11.65 -22.52 9.44
CA ARG A 75 10.67 -22.72 10.52
C ARG A 75 10.97 -21.90 11.77
N MET A 76 12.24 -21.61 12.02
CA MET A 76 12.66 -20.83 13.20
C MET A 76 12.17 -19.38 13.14
N LEU A 77 11.83 -18.87 11.96
CA LEU A 77 11.27 -17.53 11.77
C LEU A 77 9.92 -17.35 12.48
N PHE A 78 9.20 -18.44 12.76
CA PHE A 78 7.93 -18.44 13.48
C PHE A 78 8.08 -18.64 15.01
N GLU A 79 9.30 -18.54 15.54
CA GLU A 79 9.56 -18.77 16.98
C GLU A 79 9.13 -17.63 17.90
N ASP A 80 9.04 -16.40 17.41
CA ASP A 80 8.56 -15.25 18.18
C ASP A 80 7.60 -14.43 17.33
N ASP A 81 7.94 -13.19 17.02
CA ASP A 81 7.20 -12.32 16.12
C ASP A 81 7.61 -12.61 14.68
N TYR A 82 6.69 -12.46 13.75
CA TYR A 82 6.95 -12.82 12.36
C TYR A 82 6.05 -12.07 11.39
N THR A 83 6.49 -12.04 10.15
CA THR A 83 5.70 -11.61 9.00
C THR A 83 5.80 -12.66 7.91
N VAL A 84 4.65 -12.95 7.28
CA VAL A 84 4.56 -13.70 6.03
C VAL A 84 3.88 -12.79 5.02
N SER A 85 4.51 -12.57 3.88
CA SER A 85 3.93 -11.81 2.77
C SER A 85 4.19 -12.47 1.43
N PHE A 86 3.26 -12.33 0.50
CA PHE A 86 3.41 -12.75 -0.89
C PHE A 86 2.34 -12.10 -1.74
N TYR A 87 2.59 -12.06 -3.04
CA TYR A 87 1.59 -11.73 -4.04
C TYR A 87 0.97 -12.99 -4.62
N PHE A 88 -0.31 -12.94 -4.92
CA PHE A 88 -0.96 -13.99 -5.69
C PHE A 88 -1.98 -13.41 -6.67
N GLN A 89 -2.18 -14.14 -7.75
CA GLN A 89 -3.27 -13.98 -8.70
C GLN A 89 -3.97 -15.33 -8.79
N SER A 90 -5.30 -15.39 -8.70
CA SER A 90 -6.05 -16.64 -8.83
C SER A 90 -7.05 -16.55 -9.98
N SER A 91 -7.22 -17.63 -10.73
CA SER A 91 -8.19 -17.70 -11.82
C SER A 91 -8.91 -19.04 -11.84
N ASN A 92 -10.18 -19.01 -12.28
CA ASN A 92 -10.95 -20.21 -12.63
C ASN A 92 -11.08 -21.30 -11.54
N VAL A 93 -11.03 -20.92 -10.25
CA VAL A 93 -11.25 -21.82 -9.12
C VAL A 93 -12.67 -21.67 -8.56
N SER A 94 -13.30 -22.80 -8.20
CA SER A 94 -14.68 -22.84 -7.68
C SER A 94 -14.77 -23.25 -6.21
N ASN A 95 -13.80 -24.01 -5.71
CA ASN A 95 -13.73 -24.42 -4.31
C ASN A 95 -12.69 -23.59 -3.56
N THR A 96 -12.64 -23.79 -2.24
CA THR A 96 -11.60 -23.19 -1.39
C THR A 96 -10.22 -23.63 -1.88
N THR A 97 -9.34 -22.67 -2.10
CA THR A 97 -8.00 -22.88 -2.64
C THR A 97 -6.95 -22.66 -1.54
N ASP A 98 -6.08 -23.66 -1.33
CA ASP A 98 -4.92 -23.51 -0.45
C ASP A 98 -3.80 -22.78 -1.19
N ILE A 99 -3.29 -21.71 -0.59
CA ILE A 99 -2.18 -20.91 -1.15
C ILE A 99 -0.92 -21.13 -0.33
N PHE A 100 -1.02 -20.92 0.99
CA PHE A 100 0.09 -21.11 1.93
C PHE A 100 -0.33 -22.07 3.03
N SER A 101 0.54 -23.02 3.37
CA SER A 101 0.31 -24.00 4.43
C SER A 101 1.55 -24.20 5.30
N PHE A 102 1.40 -24.07 6.62
CA PHE A 102 2.39 -24.48 7.61
C PHE A 102 1.78 -25.46 8.61
N ARG A 103 1.95 -26.76 8.36
CA ARG A 103 1.33 -27.83 9.16
C ARG A 103 1.98 -29.19 8.93
N THR A 104 1.62 -30.19 9.74
CA THR A 104 2.12 -31.58 9.61
C THR A 104 1.11 -32.52 8.95
N SER A 105 -0.18 -32.37 9.26
CA SER A 105 -1.29 -33.22 8.80
C SER A 105 -2.52 -32.35 8.49
N CYS A 106 -3.59 -32.95 7.96
CA CYS A 106 -4.86 -32.25 7.71
C CYS A 106 -5.74 -32.17 8.97
N ASP A 107 -5.10 -31.87 10.10
CA ASP A 107 -5.77 -31.74 11.38
C ASP A 107 -5.62 -30.26 11.79
N VAL A 108 -6.52 -29.75 12.64
CA VAL A 108 -6.42 -28.35 13.12
C VAL A 108 -5.32 -28.16 14.17
N ASP A 109 -4.51 -29.19 14.42
CA ASP A 109 -3.47 -29.15 15.45
C ASP A 109 -2.19 -28.51 14.89
N SER A 110 -1.82 -27.35 15.45
CA SER A 110 -0.59 -26.62 15.13
C SER A 110 -0.45 -26.26 13.64
N THR A 111 -1.43 -25.53 13.13
CA THR A 111 -1.52 -25.11 11.73
C THR A 111 -1.48 -23.59 11.58
N LEU A 112 -0.90 -23.14 10.47
CA LEU A 112 -1.21 -21.86 9.83
C LEU A 112 -1.56 -22.14 8.37
N SER A 113 -2.67 -21.58 7.89
CA SER A 113 -3.05 -21.66 6.48
C SER A 113 -3.64 -20.36 5.98
N ILE A 114 -3.30 -20.01 4.74
CA ILE A 114 -3.87 -18.87 4.03
C ILE A 114 -4.54 -19.41 2.78
N LYS A 115 -5.84 -19.16 2.68
CA LYS A 115 -6.71 -19.73 1.66
C LYS A 115 -7.48 -18.65 0.93
N TYR A 116 -7.71 -18.88 -0.35
CA TYR A 116 -8.65 -18.10 -1.14
C TYR A 116 -10.01 -18.79 -1.19
N ILE A 117 -11.07 -18.02 -1.00
CA ILE A 117 -12.47 -18.47 -0.96
C ILE A 117 -13.22 -17.82 -2.14
N PRO A 118 -13.30 -18.49 -3.31
CA PRO A 118 -13.82 -17.87 -4.53
C PRO A 118 -15.28 -17.41 -4.44
N VAL A 119 -16.12 -18.17 -3.73
CA VAL A 119 -17.55 -17.85 -3.58
C VAL A 119 -17.81 -16.49 -2.92
N SER A 120 -16.88 -16.05 -2.07
CA SER A 120 -16.97 -14.77 -1.36
C SER A 120 -15.92 -13.75 -1.81
N ASN A 121 -15.11 -14.10 -2.82
CA ASN A 121 -13.91 -13.36 -3.23
C ASN A 121 -13.10 -12.87 -2.02
N SER A 122 -12.65 -13.78 -1.15
CA SER A 122 -11.99 -13.42 0.12
C SER A 122 -10.77 -14.26 0.43
N ILE A 123 -9.84 -13.68 1.19
CA ILE A 123 -8.75 -14.39 1.84
C ILE A 123 -9.17 -14.75 3.26
N ARG A 124 -8.84 -15.97 3.68
CA ARG A 124 -9.01 -16.44 5.05
C ARG A 124 -7.68 -16.98 5.58
N VAL A 125 -7.29 -16.52 6.75
CA VAL A 125 -6.13 -17.00 7.50
C VAL A 125 -6.62 -17.74 8.73
N GLU A 126 -6.27 -19.01 8.83
CA GLU A 126 -6.57 -19.84 9.99
C GLU A 126 -5.28 -20.27 10.66
N ILE A 127 -5.14 -19.94 11.95
CA ILE A 127 -4.00 -20.33 12.78
C ILE A 127 -4.57 -21.05 14.00
N ALA A 128 -4.26 -22.32 14.16
CA ALA A 128 -4.84 -23.13 15.22
C ALA A 128 -3.80 -23.95 15.94
N GLU A 129 -3.88 -23.97 17.27
CA GLU A 129 -3.14 -24.94 18.09
C GLU A 129 -3.91 -26.26 18.16
N ASN A 130 -5.24 -26.17 18.26
CA ASN A 130 -6.22 -27.25 18.29
C ASN A 130 -7.63 -26.65 18.17
N PHE A 131 -8.67 -27.49 18.21
CA PHE A 131 -10.09 -27.08 18.10
C PHE A 131 -10.56 -26.03 19.13
N ASN A 132 -9.86 -25.85 20.25
CA ASN A 132 -10.25 -24.90 21.29
C ASN A 132 -9.48 -23.58 21.21
N ASN A 133 -8.48 -23.47 20.33
CA ASN A 133 -7.65 -22.28 20.19
C ASN A 133 -7.36 -22.06 18.70
N ILE A 134 -8.25 -21.29 18.08
CA ILE A 134 -8.23 -20.94 16.65
C ILE A 134 -8.27 -19.42 16.55
N ILE A 135 -7.36 -18.89 15.75
CA ILE A 135 -7.34 -17.51 15.28
C ILE A 135 -7.80 -17.57 13.83
N ASP A 136 -8.81 -16.78 13.51
CA ASP A 136 -9.39 -16.69 12.18
C ASP A 136 -9.42 -15.22 11.78
N LEU A 137 -8.74 -14.89 10.70
CA LEU A 137 -8.76 -13.55 10.09
C LEU A 137 -9.32 -13.67 8.69
N ALA A 138 -10.10 -12.70 8.26
CA ALA A 138 -10.64 -12.71 6.91
C ALA A 138 -10.71 -11.32 6.30
N SER A 139 -10.54 -11.25 4.99
CA SER A 139 -10.73 -10.02 4.24
C SER A 139 -11.35 -10.30 2.88
N PRO A 140 -12.37 -9.53 2.44
CA PRO A 140 -12.72 -9.50 1.03
C PRO A 140 -11.54 -8.99 0.20
N LEU A 141 -11.47 -9.42 -1.05
CA LEU A 141 -10.56 -8.94 -2.06
C LEU A 141 -11.26 -7.89 -2.93
N ARG A 142 -10.48 -7.05 -3.59
CA ARG A 142 -11.01 -6.02 -4.50
C ARG A 142 -11.39 -6.65 -5.83
N ASP A 143 -12.63 -6.47 -6.26
CA ASP A 143 -13.13 -7.00 -7.54
C ASP A 143 -12.46 -6.38 -8.78
N ASN A 144 -11.84 -5.21 -8.62
CA ASN A 144 -11.17 -4.47 -9.69
C ASN A 144 -9.65 -4.71 -9.76
N ALA A 145 -9.13 -5.73 -9.09
CA ALA A 145 -7.71 -6.06 -9.09
C ALA A 145 -7.49 -7.55 -9.42
N CYS A 146 -6.35 -7.83 -10.05
CA CYS A 146 -5.93 -9.19 -10.40
C CYS A 146 -4.93 -9.75 -9.40
N TRP A 147 -3.92 -8.93 -9.09
CA TRP A 147 -2.93 -9.22 -8.07
C TRP A 147 -3.40 -8.73 -6.72
N HIS A 148 -3.18 -9.57 -5.72
CA HIS A 148 -3.39 -9.21 -4.32
C HIS A 148 -2.13 -9.49 -3.52
N HIS A 149 -1.74 -8.52 -2.70
CA HIS A 149 -0.68 -8.69 -1.72
C HIS A 149 -1.28 -9.10 -0.39
N VAL A 150 -0.93 -10.29 0.11
CA VAL A 150 -1.33 -10.75 1.43
C VAL A 150 -0.17 -10.54 2.38
N THR A 151 -0.41 -9.88 3.51
CA THR A 151 0.57 -9.80 4.59
C THR A 151 -0.07 -10.20 5.90
N LEU A 152 0.49 -11.21 6.54
CA LEU A 152 0.15 -11.62 7.89
C LEU A 152 1.29 -11.24 8.82
N THR A 153 1.02 -10.41 9.82
CA THR A 153 1.97 -10.10 10.88
C THR A 153 1.51 -10.71 12.19
N LYS A 154 2.46 -11.11 13.03
CA LYS A 154 2.23 -11.50 14.42
C LYS A 154 3.19 -10.69 15.28
N PHE A 155 2.64 -9.81 16.12
CA PHE A 155 3.38 -9.03 17.12
C PHE A 155 2.87 -9.36 18.53
N ASN A 156 3.69 -10.01 19.34
CA ASN A 156 3.32 -10.61 20.63
C ASN A 156 2.16 -11.61 20.54
N LEU A 157 0.93 -11.17 20.77
CA LEU A 157 -0.30 -11.98 20.67
C LEU A 157 -1.29 -11.38 19.67
N ILE A 158 -0.92 -10.29 19.01
CA ILE A 158 -1.74 -9.61 18.01
C ILE A 158 -1.37 -10.18 16.65
N TYR A 159 -2.39 -10.62 15.93
CA TYR A 159 -2.28 -11.12 14.57
C TYR A 159 -3.05 -10.16 13.67
N SER A 160 -2.38 -9.58 12.69
CA SER A 160 -2.96 -8.55 11.83
C SER A 160 -2.84 -9.00 10.37
N LEU A 161 -3.97 -8.99 9.66
CA LEU A 161 -4.08 -9.29 8.25
C LEU A 161 -4.17 -8.00 7.45
N TYR A 162 -3.25 -7.82 6.51
CA TYR A 162 -3.26 -6.74 5.54
C TYR A 162 -3.50 -7.31 4.16
N ILE A 163 -4.32 -6.62 3.37
CA ILE A 163 -4.51 -6.87 1.95
C ILE A 163 -4.16 -5.59 1.21
N ASP A 164 -3.32 -5.70 0.19
CA ASP A 164 -2.92 -4.58 -0.68
C ASP A 164 -2.36 -3.38 0.10
N GLY A 165 -1.55 -3.67 1.12
CA GLY A 165 -0.92 -2.67 1.98
C GLY A 165 -1.82 -2.05 3.06
N VAL A 166 -3.08 -2.49 3.18
CA VAL A 166 -4.07 -1.93 4.10
C VAL A 166 -4.48 -2.95 5.15
N LEU A 167 -4.52 -2.56 6.44
CA LEU A 167 -5.01 -3.40 7.53
C LEU A 167 -6.51 -3.71 7.35
N GLN A 168 -6.86 -5.00 7.33
CA GLN A 168 -8.23 -5.47 7.10
C GLN A 168 -8.85 -6.10 8.34
N ASP A 169 -8.06 -6.88 9.08
CA ASP A 169 -8.54 -7.60 10.25
C ASP A 169 -7.41 -7.76 11.29
N GLU A 170 -7.78 -7.82 12.57
CA GLU A 170 -6.84 -7.95 13.67
C GLU A 170 -7.45 -8.72 14.84
N VAL A 171 -6.70 -9.69 15.36
CA VAL A 171 -7.12 -10.54 16.47
C VAL A 171 -6.06 -10.57 17.56
N LEU A 172 -6.48 -10.31 18.80
CA LEU A 172 -5.68 -10.56 20.01
C LEU A 172 -5.92 -12.01 20.49
N ALA A 173 -4.92 -12.86 20.32
CA ALA A 173 -4.96 -14.24 20.77
C ALA A 173 -4.82 -14.35 22.30
N GLY A 174 -5.45 -15.37 22.90
CA GLY A 174 -5.32 -15.64 24.33
C GLY A 174 -3.95 -16.21 24.73
N ARG A 175 -3.24 -16.85 23.79
CA ARG A 175 -1.88 -17.37 23.95
C ARG A 175 -1.24 -17.58 22.59
N ARG A 176 0.08 -17.76 22.59
CA ARG A 176 0.84 -18.11 21.41
C ARG A 176 0.45 -19.50 20.89
N VAL A 177 0.31 -19.63 19.57
CA VAL A 177 0.14 -20.91 18.88
C VAL A 177 1.51 -21.47 18.49
N PRO A 178 1.97 -22.60 19.05
CA PRO A 178 3.18 -23.27 18.61
C PRO A 178 2.95 -24.10 17.35
N PHE A 179 3.99 -24.26 16.53
CA PHE A 179 3.96 -25.13 15.35
C PHE A 179 4.67 -26.46 15.62
N GLY A 180 4.09 -27.56 15.10
CA GLY A 180 4.61 -28.91 15.31
C GLY A 180 6.03 -29.06 14.73
N ARG A 181 6.89 -29.86 15.37
CA ARG A 181 8.32 -30.02 14.98
C ARG A 181 8.56 -30.53 13.56
N ASN A 182 7.58 -31.25 13.01
CA ASN A 182 7.65 -31.84 11.67
C ASN A 182 6.78 -31.10 10.64
N ALA A 183 6.13 -30.01 11.04
CA ALA A 183 5.35 -29.19 10.13
C ALA A 183 6.19 -28.70 8.94
N LYS A 184 5.58 -28.59 7.77
CA LYS A 184 6.25 -28.14 6.55
C LYS A 184 5.57 -26.87 6.06
N ILE A 185 6.38 -25.97 5.52
CA ILE A 185 5.91 -24.73 4.92
C ILE A 185 5.81 -24.97 3.41
N TRP A 186 4.62 -24.75 2.86
CA TRP A 186 4.30 -25.02 1.48
C TRP A 186 3.57 -23.84 0.84
N ILE A 187 3.86 -23.61 -0.44
CA ILE A 187 3.01 -22.84 -1.35
C ILE A 187 2.34 -23.80 -2.34
N GLY A 188 1.04 -23.62 -2.57
CA GLY A 188 0.25 -24.42 -3.51
C GLY A 188 0.12 -25.89 -3.11
N ASN A 189 0.41 -26.24 -1.85
CA ASN A 189 0.33 -27.60 -1.34
C ASN A 189 -0.04 -27.64 0.14
N SER A 190 -0.95 -28.55 0.48
CA SER A 190 -1.38 -28.80 1.85
C SER A 190 -1.75 -30.27 2.02
N PRO A 191 -1.50 -30.86 3.19
CA PRO A 191 -2.08 -32.16 3.55
C PRO A 191 -3.61 -32.24 3.39
N CYS A 192 -4.31 -31.10 3.34
CA CYS A 192 -5.77 -31.04 3.20
C CYS A 192 -6.34 -31.04 1.78
N LEU A 193 -5.47 -30.98 0.75
CA LEU A 193 -5.89 -31.05 -0.65
C LEU A 193 -6.62 -32.36 -1.02
N ALA A 194 -6.46 -33.41 -0.22
CA ALA A 194 -7.15 -34.69 -0.44
C ALA A 194 -8.62 -34.69 0.03
N PHE A 195 -9.12 -33.59 0.61
CA PHE A 195 -10.42 -33.56 1.30
C PHE A 195 -11.30 -32.38 0.88
N THR A 196 -10.88 -31.15 1.19
CA THR A 196 -11.78 -29.98 1.19
C THR A 196 -11.22 -28.78 0.41
N GLU A 197 -10.03 -28.92 -0.16
CA GLU A 197 -9.26 -27.82 -0.73
C GLU A 197 -8.74 -28.19 -2.12
N ASP A 198 -8.74 -27.22 -3.02
CA ASP A 198 -8.11 -27.33 -4.32
C ASP A 198 -6.74 -26.64 -4.32
N ARG A 199 -5.87 -27.04 -5.24
CA ARG A 199 -4.60 -26.33 -5.48
C ARG A 199 -4.87 -25.00 -6.18
N ILE A 200 -3.96 -24.06 -5.96
CA ILE A 200 -3.99 -22.78 -6.66
C ILE A 200 -3.78 -22.96 -8.16
N ILE A 201 -4.68 -22.33 -8.93
CA ILE A 201 -4.53 -22.07 -10.36
C ILE A 201 -4.33 -20.56 -10.52
N GLY A 202 -3.18 -20.14 -11.04
CA GLY A 202 -2.84 -18.73 -11.16
C GLY A 202 -1.35 -18.48 -10.96
N LYS A 203 -0.99 -17.40 -10.28
CA LYS A 203 0.40 -17.01 -10.05
C LYS A 203 0.68 -16.75 -8.58
N VAL A 204 1.90 -17.05 -8.14
CA VAL A 204 2.43 -16.64 -6.83
C VAL A 204 3.77 -15.97 -7.04
N ASP A 205 4.01 -14.90 -6.31
CA ASP A 205 5.17 -14.05 -6.51
C ASP A 205 5.65 -13.42 -5.21
N GLU A 206 6.93 -13.04 -5.15
CA GLU A 206 7.55 -12.26 -4.07
C GLU A 206 7.23 -12.77 -2.65
N LEU A 207 7.48 -14.07 -2.39
CA LEU A 207 7.27 -14.67 -1.08
C LEU A 207 8.36 -14.23 -0.11
N GLU A 208 7.95 -13.67 1.02
CA GLU A 208 8.82 -13.32 2.12
C GLU A 208 8.31 -13.88 3.44
N ILE A 209 9.24 -14.41 4.23
CA ILE A 209 9.01 -14.81 5.63
C ILE A 209 10.14 -14.23 6.45
N ARG A 210 9.84 -13.56 7.55
CA ARG A 210 10.83 -12.92 8.43
C ARG A 210 10.48 -13.07 9.90
N ASN A 211 11.48 -12.97 10.78
CA ASN A 211 11.35 -13.07 12.24
C ASN A 211 11.00 -11.74 12.94
N THR A 212 10.40 -10.81 12.20
CA THR A 212 9.98 -9.50 12.68
C THR A 212 8.53 -9.25 12.25
N ALA A 213 7.75 -8.58 13.11
CA ALA A 213 6.42 -8.10 12.74
C ALA A 213 6.55 -6.72 12.11
N LEU A 214 6.16 -6.60 10.84
CA LEU A 214 6.11 -5.29 10.19
C LEU A 214 5.04 -4.40 10.82
N SER A 215 5.35 -3.13 11.01
CA SER A 215 4.40 -2.09 11.36
C SER A 215 3.50 -1.73 10.16
N LEU A 216 2.36 -1.07 10.43
CA LEU A 216 1.46 -0.57 9.37
C LEU A 216 2.20 0.22 8.29
N ASN A 217 3.14 1.08 8.68
CA ASN A 217 3.89 1.91 7.75
C ASN A 217 4.89 1.10 6.93
N GLU A 218 5.51 0.08 7.51
CA GLU A 218 6.43 -0.81 6.79
C GLU A 218 5.68 -1.68 5.79
N VAL A 219 4.51 -2.22 6.16
CA VAL A 219 3.63 -2.97 5.23
C VAL A 219 3.17 -2.08 4.08
N ALA A 220 2.77 -0.84 4.35
CA ALA A 220 2.39 0.10 3.30
C ALA A 220 3.57 0.49 2.40
N ALA A 221 4.78 0.60 2.96
CA ALA A 221 5.99 0.95 2.21
C ALA A 221 6.53 -0.20 1.36
N SER A 222 6.34 -1.46 1.78
CA SER A 222 6.75 -2.64 1.02
C SER A 222 5.76 -3.03 -0.08
N TYR A 223 4.52 -2.53 -0.03
CA TYR A 223 3.50 -2.82 -1.03
C TYR A 223 3.78 -2.11 -2.36
N VAL A 224 4.10 -2.91 -3.37
CA VAL A 224 4.06 -2.53 -4.79
C VAL A 224 2.62 -2.60 -5.30
N MET A 225 2.20 -1.62 -6.09
CA MET A 225 0.84 -1.47 -6.64
C MET A 225 0.76 -1.96 -8.11
N PRO A 226 0.73 -3.28 -8.39
CA PRO A 226 0.64 -3.78 -9.77
C PRO A 226 -0.70 -3.45 -10.41
N ASP A 227 -0.70 -3.20 -11.72
CA ASP A 227 -1.90 -2.90 -12.53
C ASP A 227 -2.77 -1.77 -11.92
N ARG A 228 -2.13 -0.73 -11.41
CA ARG A 228 -2.78 0.40 -10.74
C ARG A 228 -2.17 1.73 -11.13
N VAL A 229 -2.96 2.80 -10.99
CA VAL A 229 -2.46 4.15 -11.23
C VAL A 229 -1.74 4.65 -9.97
N ILE A 230 -0.47 5.04 -10.13
CA ILE A 230 0.33 5.65 -9.06
C ILE A 230 0.05 7.14 -8.96
N THR A 231 -0.19 7.78 -10.11
CA THR A 231 -0.52 9.20 -10.18
C THR A 231 -1.80 9.49 -9.41
N ARG A 232 -1.70 10.33 -8.39
CA ARG A 232 -2.86 10.79 -7.62
C ARG A 232 -3.69 11.79 -8.42
N ASP A 233 -4.94 11.93 -8.04
CA ASP A 233 -5.80 13.01 -8.52
C ASP A 233 -5.07 14.36 -8.45
N THR A 234 -5.07 15.06 -9.57
CA THR A 234 -4.20 16.23 -9.76
C THR A 234 -4.89 17.36 -10.49
N THR A 235 -4.23 18.51 -10.51
CA THR A 235 -4.69 19.70 -11.22
C THR A 235 -3.58 20.23 -12.12
N ILE A 236 -3.88 20.47 -13.39
CA ILE A 236 -2.99 21.08 -14.36
C ILE A 236 -3.65 22.31 -15.00
N PHE A 237 -2.85 23.18 -15.60
CA PHE A 237 -3.38 24.29 -16.38
C PHE A 237 -3.82 23.85 -17.77
N PHE A 238 -4.78 24.58 -18.33
CA PHE A 238 -5.20 24.42 -19.71
C PHE A 238 -3.99 24.48 -20.67
N GLY A 239 -3.88 23.46 -21.54
CA GLY A 239 -2.80 23.30 -22.51
C GLY A 239 -1.51 22.70 -21.94
N ASN A 240 -1.37 22.54 -20.62
CA ASN A 240 -0.23 21.82 -20.05
C ASN A 240 -0.42 20.31 -20.19
N THR A 241 0.69 19.58 -20.05
CA THR A 241 0.69 18.12 -20.08
C THR A 241 1.13 17.52 -18.75
N ILE A 242 0.72 16.28 -18.50
CA ILE A 242 1.21 15.44 -17.40
C ILE A 242 1.27 13.99 -17.88
N GLN A 243 2.33 13.28 -17.50
CA GLN A 243 2.38 11.83 -17.68
C GLN A 243 1.67 11.15 -16.51
N ILE A 244 0.70 10.30 -16.80
CA ILE A 244 0.11 9.40 -15.81
C ILE A 244 1.09 8.24 -15.63
N GLU A 245 1.57 8.05 -14.41
CA GLU A 245 2.38 6.90 -14.00
C GLU A 245 1.50 5.79 -13.40
N THR A 246 1.78 4.57 -13.82
CA THR A 246 1.19 3.32 -13.34
C THR A 246 2.25 2.44 -12.68
N GLY A 247 1.79 1.48 -11.86
CA GLY A 247 2.68 0.48 -11.29
C GLY A 247 3.09 -0.60 -12.29
N PRO A 248 3.97 -1.53 -11.89
CA PRO A 248 4.36 -2.64 -12.73
C PRO A 248 3.14 -3.37 -13.30
N THR A 249 3.22 -3.75 -14.57
CA THR A 249 2.12 -4.40 -15.24
C THR A 249 2.61 -5.44 -16.23
N CYS A 250 1.91 -6.57 -16.25
CA CYS A 250 2.07 -7.66 -17.20
C CYS A 250 0.92 -7.73 -18.19
N ALA A 251 0.06 -6.69 -18.22
CA ALA A 251 -1.14 -6.69 -19.04
C ALA A 251 -0.79 -6.91 -20.52
N SER A 252 -1.44 -7.90 -21.12
CA SER A 252 -1.36 -8.18 -22.56
C SER A 252 -1.96 -7.07 -23.42
N SER A 253 -2.90 -6.30 -22.86
CA SER A 253 -3.44 -5.09 -23.46
C SER A 253 -3.87 -4.10 -22.38
N ILE A 254 -3.63 -2.83 -22.62
CA ILE A 254 -4.05 -1.73 -21.77
C ILE A 254 -5.02 -0.86 -22.58
N GLN A 255 -6.06 -0.35 -21.93
CA GLN A 255 -6.99 0.58 -22.57
C GLN A 255 -7.45 1.65 -21.57
N TRP A 256 -7.20 2.90 -21.94
CA TRP A 256 -7.71 4.07 -21.23
C TRP A 256 -8.99 4.61 -21.85
N ASN A 257 -9.83 5.22 -21.02
CA ASN A 257 -11.02 5.96 -21.44
C ASN A 257 -11.31 7.13 -20.47
N PRO A 258 -11.61 8.34 -20.95
CA PRO A 258 -11.63 8.75 -22.35
C PRO A 258 -10.22 8.84 -22.96
N ASP A 259 -10.12 8.67 -24.28
CA ASP A 259 -8.84 8.65 -25.02
C ASP A 259 -8.45 10.01 -25.63
N GLY A 260 -9.42 10.91 -25.85
CA GLY A 260 -9.23 12.07 -26.72
C GLY A 260 -8.17 13.09 -26.30
N ASP A 261 -7.76 13.10 -25.02
CA ASP A 261 -6.73 13.99 -24.47
C ASP A 261 -5.43 13.24 -24.15
N LEU A 262 -5.36 11.93 -24.43
CA LEU A 262 -4.18 11.08 -24.26
C LEU A 262 -3.37 11.04 -25.56
N ASP A 263 -2.05 10.96 -25.43
CA ASP A 263 -1.15 10.72 -26.57
C ASP A 263 -1.28 9.30 -27.13
N ASP A 264 -1.45 8.30 -26.26
CA ASP A 264 -1.74 6.91 -26.61
C ASP A 264 -2.55 6.23 -25.49
N ALA A 265 -3.82 5.91 -25.76
CA ALA A 265 -4.69 5.26 -24.77
C ALA A 265 -4.41 3.76 -24.57
N THR A 266 -3.38 3.19 -25.21
CA THR A 266 -3.08 1.75 -25.18
C THR A 266 -1.79 1.37 -24.46
N ILE A 267 -1.10 2.36 -23.86
CA ILE A 267 0.11 2.16 -23.07
C ILE A 267 -0.15 2.35 -21.57
N ALA A 268 0.78 1.84 -20.75
CA ALA A 268 0.68 1.92 -19.29
C ALA A 268 0.74 3.37 -18.79
N ASP A 269 1.71 4.14 -19.29
CA ASP A 269 2.00 5.49 -18.79
C ASP A 269 1.75 6.59 -19.85
N PRO A 270 0.49 6.90 -20.21
CA PRO A 270 0.18 7.88 -21.24
C PRO A 270 0.39 9.33 -20.75
N THR A 271 0.60 10.23 -21.69
CA THR A 271 0.61 11.69 -21.45
C THR A 271 -0.76 12.28 -21.73
N VAL A 272 -1.35 12.93 -20.72
CA VAL A 272 -2.56 13.75 -20.85
C VAL A 272 -2.19 15.16 -21.29
N THR A 273 -2.86 15.69 -22.31
CA THR A 273 -2.91 17.14 -22.60
C THR A 273 -4.17 17.74 -22.00
N GLY A 274 -4.01 18.67 -21.06
CA GLY A 274 -5.12 19.25 -20.30
C GLY A 274 -5.97 20.20 -21.12
N THR A 275 -6.97 19.69 -21.85
CA THR A 275 -7.96 20.53 -22.55
C THR A 275 -9.24 20.72 -21.73
N ARG A 276 -9.55 19.76 -20.84
CA ARG A 276 -10.73 19.75 -19.97
C ARG A 276 -10.53 18.81 -18.78
N SER A 277 -11.28 19.06 -17.71
CA SER A 277 -11.25 18.19 -16.53
C SER A 277 -11.97 16.87 -16.81
N GLU A 278 -11.28 15.75 -16.64
CA GLU A 278 -11.81 14.41 -16.92
C GLU A 278 -11.28 13.40 -15.89
N THR A 279 -12.01 12.28 -15.74
CA THR A 279 -11.53 11.09 -15.03
C THR A 279 -11.16 10.05 -16.06
N TYR A 280 -9.87 9.69 -16.08
CA TYR A 280 -9.33 8.65 -16.94
C TYR A 280 -9.40 7.33 -16.21
N VAL A 281 -10.07 6.36 -16.81
CA VAL A 281 -10.20 4.98 -16.32
C VAL A 281 -9.35 4.09 -17.20
N VAL A 282 -8.51 3.25 -16.57
CA VAL A 282 -7.68 2.26 -17.25
C VAL A 282 -8.19 0.86 -17.00
N ALA A 283 -8.10 0.00 -18.00
CA ALA A 283 -8.25 -1.44 -17.89
C ALA A 283 -6.94 -2.13 -18.26
N PHE A 284 -6.37 -2.90 -17.34
CA PHE A 284 -5.21 -3.77 -17.52
C PHE A 284 -5.71 -5.19 -17.74
N ASN A 285 -5.58 -5.71 -18.96
CA ASN A 285 -6.06 -7.04 -19.30
C ASN A 285 -4.92 -8.06 -19.33
N ASP A 286 -4.91 -8.96 -18.36
CA ASP A 286 -4.05 -10.14 -18.31
C ASP A 286 -4.90 -11.40 -18.52
N ASN A 287 -5.19 -11.69 -19.79
CA ASN A 287 -5.91 -12.86 -20.27
C ASN A 287 -7.31 -13.05 -19.63
N ASN A 288 -7.36 -13.76 -18.50
CA ASN A 288 -8.59 -14.11 -17.80
C ASN A 288 -8.94 -13.11 -16.68
N CYS A 289 -8.08 -12.13 -16.44
CA CYS A 289 -8.30 -11.12 -15.41
C CYS A 289 -8.16 -9.71 -15.97
N VAL A 290 -9.04 -8.82 -15.52
CA VAL A 290 -9.02 -7.40 -15.89
C VAL A 290 -9.01 -6.56 -14.61
N ALA A 291 -7.88 -5.91 -14.34
CA ALA A 291 -7.79 -4.91 -13.29
C ALA A 291 -8.21 -3.54 -13.84
N THR A 292 -8.89 -2.74 -13.02
CA THR A 292 -9.32 -1.39 -13.41
C THR A 292 -9.03 -0.39 -12.31
N ASP A 293 -8.57 0.79 -12.71
CA ASP A 293 -8.28 1.90 -11.79
C ASP A 293 -8.53 3.23 -12.52
N SER A 294 -8.46 4.35 -11.79
CA SER A 294 -8.73 5.65 -12.38
C SER A 294 -7.94 6.78 -11.74
N VAL A 295 -7.73 7.85 -12.51
CA VAL A 295 -7.18 9.11 -12.02
C VAL A 295 -7.98 10.28 -12.56
N ARG A 296 -8.26 11.25 -11.70
CA ARG A 296 -8.89 12.51 -12.10
C ARG A 296 -7.84 13.58 -12.35
N VAL A 297 -7.86 14.11 -13.57
CA VAL A 297 -7.06 15.29 -13.93
C VAL A 297 -8.00 16.48 -14.05
N ASN A 298 -7.88 17.42 -13.13
CA ASN A 298 -8.61 18.68 -13.21
C ASN A 298 -7.82 19.67 -14.06
N VAL A 299 -8.47 20.26 -15.06
CA VAL A 299 -7.89 21.27 -15.93
C VAL A 299 -8.46 22.62 -15.56
N VAL A 300 -7.57 23.55 -15.24
CA VAL A 300 -7.93 24.93 -14.91
C VAL A 300 -7.47 25.84 -16.04
N ASP A 301 -8.41 26.54 -16.67
CA ASP A 301 -8.09 27.63 -17.60
C ASP A 301 -7.96 28.95 -16.83
N PRO A 302 -6.75 29.52 -16.69
CA PRO A 302 -6.56 30.80 -16.00
C PRO A 302 -7.36 31.95 -16.61
N ASN A 303 -7.66 31.89 -17.90
CA ASN A 303 -8.41 32.96 -18.60
C ASN A 303 -9.92 32.86 -18.37
N ALA A 304 -10.41 31.70 -17.92
CA ALA A 304 -11.82 31.48 -17.63
C ALA A 304 -12.18 31.75 -16.16
N LEU A 305 -11.17 31.89 -15.27
CA LEU A 305 -11.41 32.19 -13.87
C LEU A 305 -11.70 33.66 -13.65
N GLN A 306 -12.74 33.94 -12.88
CA GLN A 306 -13.05 35.30 -12.45
C GLN A 306 -12.28 35.63 -11.18
N CYS A 307 -11.97 36.90 -10.97
CA CYS A 307 -11.23 37.34 -9.80
C CYS A 307 -11.94 36.99 -8.49
N GLU A 308 -13.27 36.82 -8.49
CA GLU A 308 -14.09 36.42 -7.35
C GLU A 308 -13.95 34.93 -6.98
N ASP A 309 -13.45 34.10 -7.88
CA ASP A 309 -13.36 32.63 -7.74
C ASP A 309 -12.10 32.16 -6.98
N LEU A 310 -11.70 32.89 -5.94
CA LEU A 310 -10.56 32.48 -5.10
C LEU A 310 -10.88 31.20 -4.33
N LEU A 311 -10.15 30.11 -4.55
CA LEU A 311 -10.39 28.82 -3.94
C LEU A 311 -9.47 28.59 -2.74
N LEU A 312 -10.07 28.18 -1.62
CA LEU A 312 -9.39 27.65 -0.45
C LEU A 312 -10.08 26.34 -0.03
N PRO A 313 -9.35 25.35 0.51
CA PRO A 313 -9.94 24.10 0.98
C PRO A 313 -11.03 24.34 2.04
N LYS A 314 -12.06 23.48 2.05
CA LYS A 314 -13.11 23.51 3.09
C LYS A 314 -12.78 22.66 4.32
N ALA A 315 -11.82 21.77 4.18
CA ALA A 315 -11.27 20.94 5.24
C ALA A 315 -9.75 21.00 5.20
N PHE A 316 -9.13 20.91 6.37
CA PHE A 316 -7.69 20.95 6.58
C PHE A 316 -7.29 19.89 7.62
N SER A 317 -6.32 19.03 7.31
CA SER A 317 -5.93 17.89 8.15
C SER A 317 -4.41 17.87 8.38
N PRO A 318 -3.87 18.76 9.24
CA PRO A 318 -2.44 18.78 9.55
C PRO A 318 -2.06 17.62 10.49
N ASN A 319 -1.88 16.43 9.93
CA ASN A 319 -1.58 15.18 10.63
C ASN A 319 -0.20 14.60 10.27
N GLN A 320 0.59 15.31 9.45
CA GLN A 320 1.94 14.96 9.02
C GLN A 320 2.00 13.70 8.14
N ASP A 321 0.92 13.37 7.43
CA ASP A 321 0.90 12.28 6.44
C ASP A 321 1.38 12.73 5.04
N ASN A 322 1.85 13.98 4.92
CA ASN A 322 2.21 14.70 3.71
C ASN A 322 1.01 15.04 2.78
N LEU A 323 -0.22 14.89 3.27
CA LEU A 323 -1.46 15.22 2.57
C LEU A 323 -2.24 16.29 3.31
N ASN A 324 -2.46 17.43 2.65
CA ASN A 324 -3.22 18.55 3.22
C ASN A 324 -2.65 19.06 4.57
N ASP A 325 -1.34 18.96 4.77
CA ASP A 325 -0.64 19.45 5.97
C ASP A 325 -0.41 20.96 5.99
N ILE A 326 -0.60 21.62 4.86
CA ILE A 326 -0.46 23.07 4.72
C ILE A 326 -1.76 23.66 4.14
N TYR A 327 -2.45 24.47 4.93
CA TYR A 327 -3.61 25.23 4.52
C TYR A 327 -3.19 26.47 3.73
N ARG A 328 -3.48 26.49 2.43
CA ARG A 328 -3.08 27.56 1.51
C ARG A 328 -4.16 27.86 0.47
N ILE A 329 -3.98 28.97 -0.25
CA ILE A 329 -4.81 29.33 -1.39
C ILE A 329 -4.56 28.32 -2.52
N SER A 330 -5.61 27.70 -3.05
CA SER A 330 -5.51 26.64 -4.05
C SER A 330 -5.15 27.17 -5.44
N ASN A 331 -5.65 28.36 -5.81
CA ASN A 331 -5.45 28.97 -7.12
C ASN A 331 -4.71 30.32 -7.05
N VAL A 332 -3.51 30.34 -6.43
CA VAL A 332 -2.68 31.55 -6.22
C VAL A 332 -2.39 32.37 -7.49
N PHE A 333 -2.52 31.76 -8.67
CA PHE A 333 -2.25 32.40 -9.96
C PHE A 333 -3.29 33.46 -10.35
N ILE A 334 -4.51 33.43 -9.77
CA ILE A 334 -5.48 34.53 -9.97
C ILE A 334 -5.08 35.80 -9.21
N ILE A 335 -4.16 35.68 -8.25
CA ILE A 335 -3.71 36.80 -7.42
C ILE A 335 -2.52 37.49 -8.11
N GLN A 336 -2.72 38.76 -8.44
CA GLN A 336 -1.64 39.66 -8.84
C GLN A 336 -0.78 40.00 -7.61
N ASP A 337 -1.36 40.63 -6.59
CA ASP A 337 -0.70 40.95 -5.32
C ASP A 337 -1.55 40.46 -4.13
N LEU A 338 -0.93 39.76 -3.18
CA LEU A 338 -1.60 39.41 -1.93
C LEU A 338 -1.41 40.54 -0.92
N ILE A 339 -2.52 41.16 -0.50
CA ILE A 339 -2.51 42.22 0.51
C ILE A 339 -2.45 41.59 1.92
N SER A 340 -3.25 40.55 2.16
CA SER A 340 -3.23 39.79 3.41
C SER A 340 -3.98 38.47 3.29
N PHE A 341 -3.44 37.38 3.82
CA PHE A 341 -4.16 36.15 4.12
C PHE A 341 -4.11 35.91 5.63
N GLU A 342 -5.27 35.96 6.29
CA GLU A 342 -5.42 35.84 7.74
C GLU A 342 -6.32 34.65 8.09
N VAL A 343 -6.00 33.92 9.16
CA VAL A 343 -6.86 32.86 9.73
C VAL A 343 -7.17 33.19 11.19
N PHE A 344 -8.42 32.97 11.58
CA PHE A 344 -8.98 33.25 12.90
C PHE A 344 -9.59 31.98 13.49
N ASN A 345 -9.41 31.80 14.80
CA ASN A 345 -10.10 30.75 15.55
C ASN A 345 -11.57 31.12 15.80
N ARG A 346 -12.32 30.18 16.40
CA ARG A 346 -13.76 30.35 16.73
C ARG A 346 -14.09 31.56 17.63
N TRP A 347 -13.09 32.13 18.31
CA TRP A 347 -13.24 33.28 19.20
C TRP A 347 -12.85 34.60 18.54
N GLY A 348 -12.48 34.58 17.25
CA GLY A 348 -12.05 35.75 16.49
C GLY A 348 -10.59 36.16 16.72
N GLU A 349 -9.81 35.35 17.44
CA GLU A 349 -8.37 35.58 17.59
C GLU A 349 -7.64 35.12 16.33
N ARG A 350 -6.75 35.98 15.80
CA ARG A 350 -5.95 35.68 14.61
C ARG A 350 -4.81 34.73 14.96
N VAL A 351 -4.81 33.56 14.33
CA VAL A 351 -3.84 32.50 14.57
C VAL A 351 -2.79 32.40 13.45
N PHE A 352 -3.05 33.00 12.28
CA PHE A 352 -2.10 33.03 11.17
C PHE A 352 -2.26 34.31 10.34
N ILE A 353 -1.14 34.81 9.79
CA ILE A 353 -1.12 35.90 8.82
C ILE A 353 0.07 35.74 7.87
N THR A 354 -0.16 36.00 6.59
CA THR A 354 0.90 36.16 5.59
C THR A 354 0.53 37.22 4.56
N VAL A 355 1.56 37.79 3.93
CA VAL A 355 1.46 38.64 2.73
C VAL A 355 2.13 37.99 1.51
N ASN A 356 2.71 36.81 1.68
CA ASN A 356 3.27 36.01 0.60
C ASN A 356 2.23 34.97 0.16
N LYS A 357 1.81 35.02 -1.11
CA LYS A 357 0.79 34.14 -1.68
C LYS A 357 1.18 32.66 -1.73
N ASP A 358 2.48 32.36 -1.71
CA ASP A 358 3.00 31.00 -1.74
C ASP A 358 3.12 30.39 -0.32
N THR A 359 2.90 31.19 0.72
CA THR A 359 2.97 30.73 2.12
C THR A 359 1.60 30.23 2.59
N GLY A 360 1.59 29.05 3.22
CA GLY A 360 0.42 28.49 3.88
C GLY A 360 0.59 28.34 5.38
N TRP A 361 -0.46 27.87 6.04
CA TRP A 361 -0.52 27.63 7.48
C TRP A 361 -0.45 26.14 7.79
N ASP A 362 0.46 25.75 8.68
CA ASP A 362 0.68 24.37 9.11
C ASP A 362 -0.25 23.89 10.24
N GLY A 363 -1.22 24.72 10.63
CA GLY A 363 -2.12 24.40 11.75
C GLY A 363 -1.50 24.61 13.14
N SER A 364 -0.37 25.32 13.24
CA SER A 364 0.23 25.69 14.51
C SER A 364 -0.06 27.14 14.91
N TYR A 365 -0.16 27.38 16.21
CA TYR A 365 -0.23 28.72 16.81
C TYR A 365 0.60 28.74 18.10
N ASN A 366 1.53 29.69 18.22
CA ASN A 366 2.49 29.76 19.34
C ASN A 366 3.27 28.45 19.58
N GLY A 367 3.62 27.73 18.51
CA GLY A 367 4.37 26.47 18.58
C GLY A 367 3.55 25.27 19.06
N GLN A 368 2.23 25.43 19.21
CA GLN A 368 1.31 24.34 19.54
C GLN A 368 0.31 24.15 18.41
N GLU A 369 -0.07 22.91 18.15
CA GLU A 369 -1.10 22.61 17.17
C GLU A 369 -2.47 23.14 17.65
N VAL A 370 -3.26 23.67 16.72
CA VAL A 370 -4.57 24.22 17.08
C VAL A 370 -5.64 23.16 17.26
N ASN A 371 -6.64 23.44 18.10
CA ASN A 371 -7.75 22.52 18.34
C ASN A 371 -8.57 22.26 17.05
N PRO A 372 -9.07 21.04 16.83
CA PRO A 372 -9.99 20.77 15.73
C PRO A 372 -11.28 21.60 15.86
N GLY A 373 -11.91 21.86 14.73
CA GLY A 373 -13.15 22.63 14.63
C GLY A 373 -13.13 23.70 13.54
N MET A 374 -14.11 24.61 13.62
CA MET A 374 -14.30 25.65 12.61
C MET A 374 -13.33 26.82 12.81
N TYR A 375 -12.74 27.26 11.71
CA TYR A 375 -11.91 28.46 11.59
C TYR A 375 -12.43 29.34 10.48
N ILE A 376 -12.13 30.63 10.55
CA ILE A 376 -12.49 31.62 9.54
C ILE A 376 -11.21 32.11 8.89
N TYR A 377 -11.21 32.27 7.57
CA TYR A 377 -10.14 32.96 6.88
C TYR A 377 -10.63 34.26 6.26
N LYS A 378 -9.72 35.22 6.12
CA LYS A 378 -9.91 36.44 5.33
C LYS A 378 -8.74 36.61 4.37
N VAL A 379 -9.03 36.69 3.08
CA VAL A 379 -8.02 37.00 2.06
C VAL A 379 -8.36 38.34 1.44
N LYS A 380 -7.37 39.24 1.37
CA LYS A 380 -7.41 40.48 0.61
C LYS A 380 -6.33 40.41 -0.46
N TYR A 381 -6.68 40.69 -1.70
CA TYR A 381 -5.78 40.54 -2.84
C TYR A 381 -6.17 41.48 -3.98
N THR A 382 -5.23 41.71 -4.89
CA THR A 382 -5.50 42.36 -6.17
C THR A 382 -5.60 41.33 -7.28
N CYS A 383 -6.55 41.56 -8.19
CA CYS A 383 -6.72 40.81 -9.43
C CYS A 383 -7.26 41.78 -10.48
N GLU A 384 -6.72 41.74 -11.71
CA GLU A 384 -7.06 42.70 -12.77
C GLU A 384 -7.00 44.19 -12.32
N ASN A 385 -6.04 44.52 -11.46
CA ASN A 385 -5.88 45.84 -10.83
C ASN A 385 -7.05 46.32 -9.94
N GLN A 386 -7.92 45.42 -9.49
CA GLN A 386 -8.98 45.69 -8.51
C GLN A 386 -8.73 44.94 -7.21
N GLU A 387 -9.15 45.53 -6.08
CA GLU A 387 -9.07 44.88 -4.76
C GLU A 387 -10.28 43.98 -4.49
N PHE A 388 -10.01 42.76 -4.06
CA PHE A 388 -11.01 41.77 -3.67
C PHE A 388 -10.83 41.36 -2.22
N VAL A 389 -11.94 40.98 -1.58
CA VAL A 389 -11.95 40.43 -0.22
C VAL A 389 -12.79 39.16 -0.21
N LYS A 390 -12.18 38.03 0.14
CA LYS A 390 -12.88 36.78 0.43
C LYS A 390 -12.85 36.49 1.92
N LEU A 391 -14.02 36.18 2.47
CA LEU A 391 -14.21 35.80 3.87
C LEU A 391 -15.08 34.55 3.89
N ASP A 392 -14.56 33.46 4.45
CA ASP A 392 -15.30 32.20 4.56
C ASP A 392 -14.73 31.34 5.71
N ASN A 393 -15.35 30.19 5.95
CA ASN A 393 -14.95 29.23 6.96
C ASN A 393 -14.46 27.91 6.35
N PHE A 394 -13.68 27.19 7.16
CA PHE A 394 -13.19 25.84 6.91
C PHE A 394 -13.10 25.08 8.23
N THR A 395 -12.94 23.76 8.14
CA THR A 395 -12.82 22.88 9.30
C THR A 395 -11.43 22.29 9.40
N VAL A 396 -10.84 22.37 10.59
CA VAL A 396 -9.63 21.61 10.95
C VAL A 396 -10.04 20.24 11.47
N LEU A 397 -9.55 19.20 10.81
CA LEU A 397 -9.78 17.79 11.09
C LEU A 397 -8.56 17.20 11.81
N ARG A 398 -8.80 16.18 12.63
CA ARG A 398 -7.78 15.33 13.23
C ARG A 398 -8.30 13.91 13.38
#